data_AF-X0Z155-F1
#
_entry.id   AF-X0Z155-F1
#
_cell.length_a   1.000
_cell.length_b   1.000
_cell.length_c   1.000
_cell.angle_alpha   90.00
_cell.angle_beta   90.00
_cell.angle_gamma   90.00
#
_symmetry.space_group_name_H-M   'P 1'
#
loop_
_entity.id
_entity.type
_entity.pdbx_description
1 polymer ?
#
loop_
_entity_poly.entity_id
_entity_poly.type
_entity_poly.pdbx_seq_one_letter_code
_entity_poly.pdbx_strand_id
1 'polypeptide(L)' 'MSSNILLYPILLPLIAGAVCFLLSKKWMKEVLSLVAMLATFILAIFIFRSEELI' A
#
# COMPACT_ATOMS: atom_id res chain seq x y z
N MET A 1 12.38 0.86 -17.16
CA MET A 1 11.52 0.43 -16.04
C MET A 1 10.10 0.24 -16.54
N SER A 2 9.42 -0.85 -16.15
CA SER A 2 7.98 -0.97 -16.39
C SER A 2 7.26 0.10 -15.55
N SER A 3 6.60 1.06 -16.22
CA SER A 3 5.82 2.16 -15.62
C SER A 3 4.78 1.71 -14.58
N ASN A 4 4.52 0.40 -14.51
CA ASN A 4 3.63 -0.24 -13.57
C ASN A 4 4.11 -0.24 -12.11
N ILE A 5 5.39 0.08 -11.82
CA ILE A 5 5.90 0.06 -10.43
C ILE A 5 5.28 1.17 -9.56
N LEU A 6 4.87 2.29 -10.18
CA LEU A 6 4.14 3.37 -9.53
C LEU A 6 2.67 3.00 -9.23
N LEU A 7 2.13 1.98 -9.90
CA LEU A 7 0.77 1.49 -9.65
C LEU A 7 0.69 0.62 -8.40
N TYR A 8 1.79 -0.02 -8.00
CA TYR A 8 1.87 -0.88 -6.82
C TYR A 8 1.46 -0.17 -5.51
N PRO A 9 2.00 1.02 -5.17
CA PRO A 9 1.60 1.75 -3.96
C PRO A 9 0.15 2.26 -4.01
N ILE A 10 -0.51 2.26 -5.17
CA ILE A 10 -1.92 2.66 -5.35
C ILE A 10 -2.86 1.45 -5.28
N LEU A 11 -2.48 0.32 -5.89
CA LEU A 11 -3.25 -0.92 -5.89
C LEU A 11 -3.27 -1.60 -4.51
N LEU A 12 -2.16 -1.57 -3.79
CA LEU A 12 -2.03 -2.20 -2.48
C LEU A 12 -3.05 -1.68 -1.44
N PRO A 13 -3.22 -0.36 -1.21
CA PRO A 13 -4.21 0.15 -0.27
C PRO A 13 -5.64 -0.02 -0.80
N LEU A 14 -5.84 -0.05 -2.12
CA LEU A 14 -7.15 -0.29 -2.73
C LEU A 14 -7.65 -1.71 -2.42
N ILE A 15 -6.80 -2.71 -2.59
CA ILE A 15 -7.10 -4.11 -2.24
C ILE A 15 -7.27 -4.24 -0.73
N ALA A 16 -6.42 -3.60 0.07
CA ALA A 16 -6.57 -3.60 1.53
C ALA A 16 -7.92 -2.99 1.97
N GLY A 17 -8.38 -1.93 1.30
CA GLY A 17 -9.71 -1.34 1.52
C GLY A 17 -10.85 -2.30 1.18
N ALA A 18 -10.76 -3.02 0.07
CA ALA A 18 -11.75 -4.04 -0.30
C ALA A 18 -11.79 -5.20 0.71
N VAL A 19 -10.63 -5.68 1.16
CA VAL A 19 -10.51 -6.72 2.19
C VAL A 19 -11.03 -6.22 3.55
N CYS A 20 -10.81 -4.95 3.88
CA CYS A 20 -11.33 -4.30 5.07
C CYS A 20 -12.87 -4.23 5.10
N PHE A 21 -13.51 -4.16 3.92
CA PHE A 21 -14.97 -4.20 3.80
C PHE A 21 -15.54 -5.59 4.13
N LEU A 22 -14.84 -6.65 3.73
CA LEU A 22 -15.20 -8.05 4.00
C LEU A 22 -14.97 -8.46 5.47
N LEU A 23 -14.03 -7.82 6.16
CA LEU A 23 -13.77 -8.07 7.58
C LEU A 23 -14.90 -7.51 8.45
N SER A 24 -15.43 -8.32 9.37
CA SER A 24 -16.50 -7.87 10.28
C SER A 24 -15.95 -7.26 11.58
N LYS A 25 -14.70 -7.56 11.97
CA LYS A 25 -14.13 -7.16 13.26
C LYS A 25 -13.42 -5.81 13.16
N LYS A 26 -13.88 -4.83 13.93
CA LYS A 26 -13.35 -3.45 13.96
C LYS A 26 -11.84 -3.39 14.23
N TRP A 27 -11.35 -4.17 15.19
CA TRP A 27 -9.92 -4.30 15.50
C TRP A 27 -9.07 -4.80 14.31
N MET A 28 -9.60 -5.74 13.52
CA MET A 28 -8.86 -6.26 12.35
C MET A 28 -8.80 -5.22 11.22
N LYS A 29 -9.81 -4.35 11.10
CA LYS A 29 -9.81 -3.24 10.14
C LYS A 29 -8.74 -2.21 10.45
N GLU A 30 -8.63 -1.81 11.72
CA GLU A 30 -7.60 -0.87 12.17
C GLU A 30 -6.20 -1.42 11.93
N VAL A 31 -5.96 -2.68 12.32
CA VAL A 31 -4.66 -3.33 12.09
C VAL A 31 -4.36 -3.44 10.59
N LEU A 32 -5.32 -3.88 9.77
CA LEU A 32 -5.12 -3.99 8.33
C LEU A 32 -4.85 -2.62 7.68
N SER A 33 -5.54 -1.58 8.12
CA SER A 33 -5.33 -0.21 7.64
C SER A 33 -3.95 0.32 8.03
N LEU A 34 -3.51 0.07 9.26
CA LEU A 34 -2.17 0.45 9.74
C LEU A 34 -1.09 -0.25 8.93
N VAL A 35 -1.21 -1.58 8.73
CA VAL A 35 -0.25 -2.37 7.96
C VAL A 35 -0.22 -1.93 6.49
N ALA A 36 -1.37 -1.70 5.87
CA ALA A 36 -1.43 -1.23 4.50
C ALA A 36 -0.78 0.16 4.33
N MET A 37 -1.01 1.08 5.27
CA MET A 37 -0.40 2.41 5.27
C MET A 37 1.12 2.35 5.46
N LEU A 38 1.61 1.47 6.35
CA LEU A 38 3.04 1.28 6.57
C LEU A 38 3.72 0.67 5.33
N ALA A 39 3.08 -0.32 4.71
CA ALA A 39 3.59 -0.97 3.50
C ALA A 39 3.66 0.00 2.31
N THR A 40 2.63 0.83 2.10
CA THR A 40 2.66 1.85 1.04
C THR A 40 3.70 2.93 1.29
N PHE A 41 3.89 3.33 2.55
CA PHE A 41 4.92 4.30 2.93
C PHE A 41 6.34 3.77 2.63
N ILE A 42 6.63 2.52 2.99
CA ILE A 42 7.91 1.88 2.68
C ILE A 42 8.11 1.77 1.16
N LEU A 43 7.08 1.37 0.41
CA LEU A 43 7.10 1.32 -1.06
C LEU A 43 7.39 2.69 -1.67
N ALA A 44 6.76 3.75 -1.18
CA ALA A 44 7.02 5.10 -1.63
C ALA A 44 8.47 5.52 -1.36
N ILE A 45 8.99 5.26 -0.16
CA ILE A 45 10.42 5.51 0.15
C ILE A 45 11.31 4.74 -0.81
N PHE A 46 11.02 3.48 -1.09
CA PHE A 46 11.85 2.66 -1.98
C PHE A 46 11.86 3.17 -3.43
N ILE A 47 10.71 3.66 -3.91
CA ILE A 47 10.56 4.28 -5.23
C ILE A 47 11.35 5.59 -5.30
N PHE A 48 11.18 6.47 -4.31
CA PHE A 48 11.85 7.78 -4.30
C PHE A 48 13.34 7.70 -3.98
N ARG A 49 13.79 6.64 -3.28
CA ARG A 49 15.19 6.43 -2.93
C ARG A 49 15.94 5.60 -3.97
N SER A 50 15.24 4.85 -4.81
CA SER A 50 15.83 4.32 -6.04
C SER A 50 16.09 5.53 -6.93
N GLU A 51 17.36 5.82 -7.20
CA GLU A 51 17.85 6.93 -8.04
C GLU A 51 17.31 6.91 -9.49
N GLU A 52 16.38 6.01 -9.82
CA GLU A 52 15.82 5.83 -11.16
C GLU A 52 14.79 6.91 -11.57
N LEU A 53 14.58 7.93 -10.73
CA LEU A 53 13.68 9.05 -10.96
C LEU A 53 14.36 10.43 -11.02
N ILE A 54 15.71 10.49 -10.96
CA ILE A 54 16.50 11.74 -11.14
C ILE A 54 17.17 11.74 -12.51
#